data_AF-A0A1W0WA06-F1
#
_entry.id   AF-A0A1W0WA06-F1
#
_cell.length_a   1.000
_cell.length_b   1.000
_cell.length_c   1.000
_cell.angle_alpha   90.00
_cell.angle_beta   90.00
_cell.angle_gamma   90.00
#
_symmetry.space_group_name_H-M   'P 1'
#
loop_
_entity.id
_entity.type
_entity.pdbx_description
1 polymer ?
#
loop_
_entity_poly.entity_id
_entity_poly.type
_entity_poly.pdbx_seq_one_letter_code
_entity_poly.pdbx_strand_id
1 'polypeptide(L)'
;MFFFKVTACVKEELREQQSVMHESMVNALRSGVATPGPGQQMMASQQRTLMQDVKAALDKRQYNAAFRLALTATDLDAVLYVCEKCPLKEVFGRPDVLEMAVLFSMVQQLGVDIGSRTRLKVEYLEESLFAIGGRFEDLDHNSFKYLRRVLQDLVKLLSKFMQAHPEHEMYRNIRMIAQNAELQLRQIDAMHGGASLKQEATHD
;
A
#
# COMPACT_ATOMS: atom_id res chain seq x y z
N MET A 1 4.97 18.86 15.86
CA MET A 1 6.25 18.13 16.03
C MET A 1 6.09 16.62 16.24
N PHE A 2 4.93 16.10 16.66
CA PHE A 2 4.71 14.66 16.92
C PHE A 2 4.46 13.78 15.68
N PHE A 3 3.88 14.30 14.59
CA PHE A 3 3.53 13.51 13.39
C PHE A 3 4.73 13.16 12.49
N PHE A 4 5.83 13.90 12.57
CA PHE A 4 7.03 13.64 11.77
C PHE A 4 7.77 12.37 12.22
N LYS A 5 7.61 11.97 13.49
CA LYS A 5 8.17 10.72 14.01
C LYS A 5 7.42 9.49 13.50
N VAL A 6 6.10 9.53 13.35
CA VAL A 6 5.29 8.35 13.00
C VAL A 6 5.60 7.85 11.58
N THR A 7 5.84 8.74 10.62
CA THR A 7 6.04 8.37 9.21
C THR A 7 7.47 7.92 8.90
N ALA A 8 8.47 8.46 9.61
CA ALA A 8 9.84 7.94 9.60
C ALA A 8 9.88 6.59 10.32
N CYS A 9 9.30 6.49 11.51
CA CYS A 9 9.09 5.26 12.28
C CYS A 9 8.45 4.15 11.42
N VAL A 10 7.33 4.37 10.73
CA VAL A 10 6.73 3.28 9.91
C VAL A 10 7.64 2.79 8.78
N LYS A 11 8.52 3.62 8.21
CA LYS A 11 9.50 3.18 7.19
C LYS A 11 10.78 2.63 7.81
N GLU A 12 11.21 3.17 8.93
CA GLU A 12 12.48 2.89 9.59
C GLU A 12 12.36 1.69 10.52
N GLU A 13 11.28 1.57 11.28
CA GLU A 13 10.91 0.37 12.06
C GLU A 13 10.62 -0.82 11.13
N LEU A 14 9.96 -0.59 9.99
CA LEU A 14 9.74 -1.62 8.96
C LEU A 14 11.06 -2.00 8.26
N ARG A 15 12.01 -1.07 8.09
CA ARG A 15 13.33 -1.30 7.48
C ARG A 15 14.35 -1.89 8.46
N GLU A 16 14.27 -1.56 9.74
CA GLU A 16 15.10 -2.10 10.83
C GLU A 16 14.67 -3.53 11.15
N GLN A 17 13.37 -3.81 11.21
CA GLN A 17 12.88 -5.19 11.27
C GLN A 17 13.30 -6.00 10.03
N GLN A 18 13.27 -5.39 8.84
CA GLN A 18 13.80 -6.01 7.62
C GLN A 18 15.31 -6.26 7.68
N SER A 19 16.09 -5.34 8.29
CA SER A 19 17.53 -5.48 8.47
C SER A 19 17.87 -6.65 9.39
N VAL A 20 17.20 -6.74 10.56
CA VAL A 20 17.39 -7.84 11.52
C VAL A 20 16.98 -9.19 10.90
N MET A 21 15.93 -9.21 10.09
CA MET A 21 15.48 -10.39 9.34
C MET A 21 16.49 -10.83 8.27
N HIS A 22 17.02 -9.88 7.50
CA HIS A 22 18.02 -10.14 6.46
C HIS A 22 19.36 -10.60 7.06
N GLU A 23 19.79 -10.03 8.18
CA GLU A 23 21.03 -10.40 8.86
C GLU A 23 20.96 -11.83 9.45
N SER A 24 19.79 -12.21 9.98
CA SER A 24 19.50 -13.58 10.42
C SER A 24 19.55 -14.59 9.27
N MET A 25 19.06 -14.20 8.08
CA MET A 25 19.10 -15.03 6.87
C MET A 25 20.53 -15.27 6.37
N VAL A 26 21.38 -14.24 6.36
CA VAL A 26 22.79 -14.34 5.94
C VAL A 26 23.59 -15.23 6.89
N ASN A 27 23.33 -15.16 8.20
CA ASN A 27 24.00 -16.01 9.18
C ASN A 27 23.58 -17.49 9.06
N ALA A 28 22.31 -17.79 8.73
CA ALA A 28 21.80 -19.15 8.56
C ALA A 28 22.28 -19.84 7.27
N LEU A 29 22.57 -19.08 6.20
CA LEU A 29 23.11 -19.63 4.96
C LEU A 29 24.57 -20.09 5.09
N ARG A 30 25.29 -19.60 6.10
CA ARG A 30 26.70 -19.92 6.35
C ARG A 30 26.90 -21.26 7.08
N SER A 31 25.83 -21.88 7.61
CA SER A 31 25.91 -23.07 8.47
C SER A 31 25.59 -24.42 7.82
N GLY A 32 25.36 -24.47 6.49
CA GLY A 32 25.66 -25.65 5.66
C GLY A 32 25.08 -27.02 6.05
N VAL A 33 23.91 -27.12 6.70
CA VAL A 33 23.25 -28.41 7.00
C VAL A 33 21.76 -28.36 6.63
N ALA A 34 21.29 -29.36 5.87
CA ALA A 34 19.91 -29.49 5.38
C ALA A 34 18.93 -30.05 6.45
N THR A 35 18.89 -29.41 7.62
CA THR A 35 17.80 -29.52 8.59
C THR A 35 17.02 -28.20 8.54
N PRO A 36 15.66 -28.19 8.60
CA PRO A 36 14.93 -26.94 8.68
C PRO A 36 15.39 -26.20 9.93
N GLY A 37 16.24 -25.20 9.73
CA GLY A 37 16.98 -24.57 10.82
C GLY A 37 16.02 -23.85 11.77
N PRO A 38 16.47 -23.54 13.01
CA PRO A 38 15.70 -22.77 13.97
C PRO A 38 15.08 -21.49 13.39
N GLY A 39 15.77 -20.85 12.43
CA GLY A 39 15.26 -19.67 11.72
C GLY A 39 14.05 -19.92 10.82
N GLN A 40 13.98 -21.05 10.11
CA GLN A 40 12.82 -21.39 9.27
C GLN A 40 11.58 -21.73 10.12
N GLN A 41 11.78 -22.41 11.25
CA GLN A 41 10.71 -22.70 12.20
C GLN A 41 10.19 -21.42 12.87
N MET A 42 11.09 -20.48 13.21
CA MET A 42 10.75 -19.19 13.79
C MET A 42 9.98 -18.29 12.80
N MET A 43 10.37 -18.27 11.52
CA MET A 43 9.61 -17.54 10.50
C MET A 43 8.21 -18.16 10.28
N ALA A 44 8.12 -19.50 10.24
CA ALA A 44 6.84 -20.18 10.07
C ALA A 44 5.91 -20.06 11.30
N SER A 45 6.45 -19.91 12.52
CA SER A 45 5.65 -19.61 13.70
C SER A 45 5.20 -18.15 13.70
N GLN A 46 6.07 -17.21 13.33
CA GLN A 46 5.74 -15.79 13.29
C GLN A 46 4.68 -15.47 12.22
N GLN A 47 4.77 -16.07 11.03
CA GLN A 47 3.74 -15.94 10.00
C GLN A 47 2.39 -16.50 10.47
N ARG A 48 2.39 -17.59 11.23
CA ARG A 48 1.16 -18.15 11.82
C ARG A 48 0.53 -17.20 12.83
N THR A 49 1.33 -16.59 13.71
CA THR A 49 0.84 -15.60 14.68
C THR A 49 0.22 -14.40 13.97
N LEU A 50 0.91 -13.84 12.96
CA LEU A 50 0.37 -12.72 12.18
C LEU A 50 -0.98 -13.05 11.54
N MET A 51 -1.10 -14.23 10.94
CA MET A 51 -2.37 -14.65 10.31
C MET A 51 -3.48 -14.90 11.35
N GLN A 52 -3.14 -15.34 12.56
CA GLN A 52 -4.11 -15.44 13.66
C GLN A 52 -4.60 -14.06 14.10
N ASP A 53 -3.69 -13.09 14.22
CA ASP A 53 -4.04 -11.71 14.60
C ASP A 53 -4.90 -11.03 13.52
N VAL A 54 -4.58 -11.23 12.24
CA VAL A 54 -5.39 -10.77 11.11
C VAL A 54 -6.80 -11.36 11.20
N LYS A 55 -6.94 -12.66 11.43
CA LYS A 55 -8.25 -13.31 11.57
C LYS A 55 -9.03 -12.77 12.77
N ALA A 56 -8.39 -12.62 13.92
CA ALA A 56 -9.02 -12.08 15.11
C ALA A 56 -9.50 -10.62 14.91
N ALA A 57 -8.76 -9.81 14.15
CA ALA A 57 -9.19 -8.46 13.77
C ALA A 57 -10.39 -8.50 12.82
N LEU A 58 -10.40 -9.40 11.84
CA LEU A 58 -11.51 -9.60 10.90
C LEU A 58 -12.79 -10.05 11.60
N ASP A 59 -12.71 -11.00 12.52
CA ASP A 59 -13.86 -11.51 13.29
C ASP A 59 -14.53 -10.39 14.12
N LYS A 60 -13.72 -9.44 14.60
CA LYS A 60 -14.18 -8.24 15.32
C LYS A 60 -14.58 -7.09 14.39
N ARG A 61 -14.55 -7.28 13.07
CA ARG A 61 -14.79 -6.25 12.04
C ARG A 61 -13.87 -5.03 12.18
N GLN A 62 -12.66 -5.24 12.71
CA GLN A 62 -11.63 -4.21 12.85
C GLN A 62 -10.81 -4.11 11.56
N TYR A 63 -11.44 -3.69 10.46
CA TYR A 63 -10.84 -3.72 9.12
C TYR A 63 -9.51 -2.97 9.02
N ASN A 64 -9.43 -1.74 9.55
CA ASN A 64 -8.18 -0.98 9.57
C ASN A 64 -7.04 -1.75 10.24
N ALA A 65 -7.31 -2.43 11.36
CA ALA A 65 -6.31 -3.22 12.06
C ALA A 65 -5.88 -4.44 11.24
N ALA A 66 -6.83 -5.15 10.63
CA ALA A 66 -6.54 -6.29 9.76
C ALA A 66 -5.66 -5.89 8.57
N PHE A 67 -5.99 -4.78 7.88
CA PHE A 67 -5.18 -4.26 6.78
C PHE A 67 -3.80 -3.82 7.25
N ARG A 68 -3.67 -3.10 8.39
CA ARG A 68 -2.35 -2.71 8.92
C ARG A 68 -1.47 -3.92 9.23
N LEU A 69 -2.03 -4.95 9.85
CA LEU A 69 -1.30 -6.18 10.15
C LEU A 69 -0.81 -6.86 8.85
N ALA A 70 -1.69 -7.01 7.86
CA ALA A 70 -1.34 -7.63 6.59
C ALA A 70 -0.30 -6.82 5.80
N LEU A 71 -0.45 -5.49 5.73
CA LEU A 71 0.44 -4.61 4.98
C LEU A 71 1.84 -4.53 5.62
N THR A 72 1.95 -4.66 6.95
CA THR A 72 3.24 -4.71 7.66
C THR A 72 4.04 -5.97 7.32
N ALA A 73 3.37 -7.09 7.03
CA ALA A 73 4.04 -8.34 6.68
C ALA A 73 4.79 -8.29 5.34
N THR A 74 4.52 -7.29 4.49
CA THR A 74 4.94 -7.22 3.07
C THR A 74 4.58 -8.45 2.23
N ASP A 75 3.70 -9.30 2.78
CA ASP A 75 3.20 -10.50 2.15
C ASP A 75 1.91 -10.17 1.41
N LEU A 76 2.00 -10.14 0.08
CA LEU A 76 0.86 -9.85 -0.78
C LEU A 76 -0.27 -10.86 -0.58
N ASP A 77 0.01 -12.12 -0.23
CA ASP A 77 -1.03 -13.11 0.03
C ASP A 77 -1.84 -12.80 1.29
N ALA A 78 -1.20 -12.24 2.33
CA ALA A 78 -1.92 -11.77 3.53
C ALA A 78 -2.84 -10.58 3.20
N VAL A 79 -2.38 -9.64 2.39
CA VAL A 79 -3.20 -8.50 1.95
C VAL A 79 -4.38 -8.98 1.11
N LEU A 80 -4.13 -9.87 0.16
CA LEU A 80 -5.18 -10.45 -0.68
C LEU A 80 -6.18 -11.26 0.15
N TYR A 81 -5.72 -11.98 1.18
CA TYR A 81 -6.62 -12.66 2.11
C TYR A 81 -7.56 -11.68 2.82
N VAL A 82 -7.05 -10.55 3.32
CA VAL A 82 -7.88 -9.51 3.94
C VAL A 82 -8.87 -8.93 2.93
N CYS A 83 -8.42 -8.63 1.70
CA CYS A 83 -9.29 -8.17 0.62
C CYS A 83 -10.42 -9.17 0.28
N GLU A 84 -10.14 -10.47 0.26
CA GLU A 84 -11.16 -11.50 0.00
C GLU A 84 -12.19 -11.63 1.13
N LYS A 85 -11.81 -11.32 2.36
CA LYS A 85 -12.67 -11.45 3.54
C LYS A 85 -13.45 -10.20 3.88
N CYS A 86 -13.08 -9.05 3.35
CA CYS A 86 -13.75 -7.79 3.63
C CYS A 86 -14.63 -7.38 2.44
N PRO A 87 -15.95 -7.22 2.61
CA PRO A 87 -16.77 -6.64 1.56
C PRO A 87 -16.38 -5.17 1.30
N LEU A 88 -16.22 -4.77 0.03
CA LEU A 88 -15.89 -3.38 -0.33
C LEU A 88 -16.82 -2.37 0.34
N LYS A 89 -18.13 -2.65 0.40
CA LYS A 89 -19.13 -1.79 1.05
C LYS A 89 -18.86 -1.58 2.55
N GLU A 90 -18.30 -2.56 3.24
CA GLU A 90 -17.99 -2.42 4.68
C GLU A 90 -16.68 -1.65 4.90
N VAL A 91 -15.75 -1.75 3.96
CA VAL A 91 -14.43 -1.10 4.03
C VAL A 91 -14.47 0.34 3.52
N PHE A 92 -15.16 0.60 2.42
CA PHE A 92 -15.18 1.88 1.72
C PHE A 92 -16.53 2.61 1.81
N GLY A 93 -17.56 1.98 2.38
CA GLY A 93 -18.87 2.61 2.55
C GLY A 93 -18.89 3.78 3.55
N ARG A 94 -17.81 3.96 4.31
CA ARG A 94 -17.57 5.15 5.15
C ARG A 94 -16.12 5.61 4.98
N PRO A 95 -15.86 6.92 4.88
CA PRO A 95 -14.53 7.46 4.53
C PRO A 95 -13.45 7.27 5.61
N ASP A 96 -13.87 7.00 6.85
CA ASP A 96 -13.02 6.91 8.05
C ASP A 96 -12.65 5.49 8.46
N VAL A 97 -13.13 4.46 7.75
CA VAL A 97 -12.87 3.05 8.09
C VAL A 97 -11.41 2.68 7.87
N LEU A 98 -10.73 3.23 6.87
CA LEU A 98 -9.30 3.02 6.63
C LEU A 98 -8.51 4.32 6.79
N GLU A 99 -7.38 4.22 7.47
CA GLU A 99 -6.41 5.33 7.59
C GLU A 99 -5.74 5.63 6.23
N MET A 100 -5.35 6.89 5.99
CA MET A 100 -4.67 7.26 4.72
C MET A 100 -3.39 6.45 4.47
N ALA A 101 -2.62 6.17 5.53
CA ALA A 101 -1.41 5.36 5.42
C ALA A 101 -1.70 3.92 4.93
N VAL A 102 -2.84 3.36 5.35
CA VAL A 102 -3.31 2.05 4.89
C VAL A 102 -3.69 2.11 3.42
N LEU A 103 -4.44 3.14 3.01
CA LEU A 103 -4.83 3.34 1.61
C LEU A 103 -3.61 3.48 0.69
N PHE A 104 -2.62 4.29 1.08
CA PHE A 104 -1.39 4.46 0.29
C PHE A 104 -0.60 3.16 0.16
N SER A 105 -0.47 2.42 1.26
CA SER A 105 0.27 1.14 1.28
C SER A 105 -0.45 0.07 0.47
N MET A 106 -1.79 0.05 0.50
CA MET A 106 -2.60 -0.84 -0.31
C MET A 106 -2.44 -0.53 -1.81
N VAL A 107 -2.52 0.74 -2.21
CA VAL A 107 -2.28 1.14 -3.61
C VAL A 107 -0.89 0.71 -4.08
N GLN A 108 0.13 0.95 -3.25
CA GLN A 108 1.50 0.54 -3.54
C GLN A 108 1.61 -0.99 -3.70
N GLN A 109 1.11 -1.77 -2.73
CA GLN A 109 1.31 -3.22 -2.73
C GLN A 109 0.48 -3.94 -3.82
N LEU A 110 -0.78 -3.55 -4.02
CA LEU A 110 -1.64 -4.17 -5.04
C LEU A 110 -1.19 -3.81 -6.47
N GLY A 111 -0.54 -2.66 -6.67
CA GLY A 111 -0.04 -2.24 -7.98
C GLY A 111 1.22 -2.97 -8.46
N VAL A 112 2.03 -3.52 -7.55
CA VAL A 112 3.33 -4.16 -7.87
C VAL A 112 3.18 -5.33 -8.84
N ASP A 113 2.17 -6.17 -8.62
CA ASP A 113 1.78 -7.24 -9.53
C ASP A 113 0.27 -7.24 -9.70
N ILE A 114 -0.22 -6.73 -10.83
CA ILE A 114 -1.64 -6.72 -11.14
C ILE A 114 -2.09 -8.00 -11.88
N GLY A 115 -1.16 -8.86 -12.31
CA GLY A 115 -1.45 -10.01 -13.18
C GLY A 115 -2.07 -11.20 -12.45
N SER A 116 -1.87 -11.32 -11.14
CA SER A 116 -2.50 -12.35 -10.30
C SER A 116 -3.70 -11.78 -9.54
N ARG A 117 -4.80 -12.55 -9.46
CA ARG A 117 -6.07 -12.15 -8.82
C ARG A 117 -6.53 -10.75 -9.28
N THR A 118 -6.36 -10.45 -10.57
CA THR A 118 -6.49 -9.11 -11.16
C THR A 118 -7.79 -8.42 -10.81
N ARG A 119 -8.92 -9.13 -10.91
CA ARG A 119 -10.23 -8.56 -10.61
C ARG A 119 -10.32 -8.00 -9.19
N LEU A 120 -9.91 -8.77 -8.18
CA LEU A 120 -9.93 -8.34 -6.79
C LEU A 120 -9.04 -7.11 -6.58
N LYS A 121 -7.82 -7.13 -7.14
CA LYS A 121 -6.89 -6.01 -7.04
C LYS A 121 -7.41 -4.74 -7.71
N VAL A 122 -8.02 -4.87 -8.89
CA VAL A 122 -8.65 -3.77 -9.62
C VAL A 122 -9.77 -3.15 -8.80
N GLU A 123 -10.68 -3.96 -8.27
CA GLU A 123 -11.80 -3.47 -7.44
C GLU A 123 -11.29 -2.71 -6.20
N TYR A 124 -10.27 -3.25 -5.50
CA TYR A 124 -9.68 -2.58 -4.34
C TYR A 124 -8.87 -1.34 -4.69
N LEU A 125 -8.13 -1.33 -5.81
CA LEU A 125 -7.37 -0.16 -6.26
C LEU A 125 -8.29 0.99 -6.64
N GLU A 126 -9.40 0.70 -7.33
CA GLU A 126 -10.40 1.69 -7.73
C GLU A 126 -11.00 2.39 -6.51
N GLU A 127 -11.49 1.61 -5.54
CA GLU A 127 -12.07 2.14 -4.30
C GLU A 127 -11.03 2.90 -3.45
N SER A 128 -9.79 2.41 -3.42
CA SER A 128 -8.69 3.08 -2.69
C SER A 128 -8.37 4.44 -3.29
N LEU A 129 -8.27 4.54 -4.61
CA LEU A 129 -8.01 5.81 -5.28
C LEU A 129 -9.18 6.78 -5.10
N PHE A 130 -10.42 6.29 -5.16
CA PHE A 130 -11.59 7.13 -4.89
C PHE A 130 -11.57 7.69 -3.45
N ALA A 131 -11.32 6.83 -2.46
CA ALA A 131 -11.21 7.22 -1.05
C ALA A 131 -10.07 8.23 -0.80
N ILE A 132 -8.92 8.04 -1.46
CA ILE A 132 -7.78 8.96 -1.40
C ILE A 132 -8.16 10.32 -2.02
N GLY A 133 -8.76 10.33 -3.22
CA GLY A 133 -9.13 11.55 -3.93
C GLY A 133 -10.15 12.41 -3.18
N GLY A 134 -11.09 11.79 -2.48
CA GLY A 134 -12.05 12.49 -1.62
C GLY A 134 -11.47 13.11 -0.35
N ARG A 135 -10.18 12.86 -0.06
CA ARG A 135 -9.52 13.21 1.20
C ARG A 135 -8.19 13.94 1.00
N PHE A 136 -8.02 14.59 -0.15
CA PHE A 136 -6.80 15.37 -0.42
C PHE A 136 -6.59 16.51 0.58
N GLU A 137 -7.66 17.12 1.08
CA GLU A 137 -7.58 18.19 2.06
C GLU A 137 -6.99 17.77 3.42
N ASP A 138 -7.02 16.47 3.75
CA ASP A 138 -6.45 15.92 4.99
C ASP A 138 -4.92 15.80 4.93
N LEU A 139 -4.30 15.98 3.75
CA LEU A 139 -2.90 15.63 3.53
C LEU A 139 -1.93 16.76 3.84
N ASP A 140 -0.86 16.41 4.57
CA ASP A 140 0.29 17.30 4.72
C ASP A 140 1.23 17.24 3.51
N HIS A 141 2.19 18.18 3.46
CA HIS A 141 3.15 18.31 2.35
C HIS A 141 3.96 17.03 2.10
N ASN A 142 4.31 16.30 3.14
CA ASN A 142 5.09 15.08 3.01
C ASN A 142 4.25 13.92 2.46
N SER A 143 3.00 13.84 2.90
CA SER A 143 2.02 12.87 2.44
C SER A 143 1.70 13.09 0.96
N PHE A 144 1.61 14.34 0.50
CA PHE A 144 1.48 14.64 -0.92
C PHE A 144 2.69 14.20 -1.74
N LYS A 145 3.92 14.49 -1.30
CA LYS A 145 5.13 14.00 -1.98
C LYS A 145 5.16 12.49 -2.07
N TYR A 146 4.76 11.81 -1.00
CA TYR A 146 4.70 10.36 -0.97
C TYR A 146 3.63 9.81 -1.91
N LEU A 147 2.40 10.34 -1.83
CA LEU A 147 1.29 9.95 -2.69
C LEU A 147 1.64 10.19 -4.17
N ARG A 148 2.27 11.31 -4.51
CA ARG A 148 2.77 11.57 -5.86
C ARG A 148 3.66 10.44 -6.35
N ARG A 149 4.63 10.01 -5.56
CA ARG A 149 5.53 8.89 -5.93
C ARG A 149 4.75 7.59 -6.10
N VAL A 150 3.86 7.26 -5.16
CA VAL A 150 3.02 6.05 -5.23
C VAL A 150 2.18 6.03 -6.50
N LEU A 151 1.53 7.14 -6.86
CA LEU A 151 0.72 7.25 -8.07
C LEU A 151 1.57 7.19 -9.35
N GLN A 152 2.75 7.82 -9.36
CA GLN A 152 3.69 7.72 -10.49
C GLN A 152 4.13 6.27 -10.74
N ASP A 153 4.45 5.55 -9.67
CA ASP A 153 4.87 4.16 -9.74
C ASP A 153 3.70 3.26 -10.19
N LEU A 154 2.48 3.49 -9.66
CA LEU A 154 1.27 2.79 -10.10
C LEU A 154 1.02 2.98 -11.60
N VAL A 155 1.02 4.22 -12.11
CA VAL A 155 0.78 4.50 -13.54
C VAL A 155 1.78 3.76 -14.42
N LYS A 156 3.07 3.74 -14.04
CA LYS A 156 4.11 3.00 -14.78
C LYS A 156 3.83 1.49 -14.79
N LEU A 157 3.47 0.92 -13.64
CA LEU A 157 3.18 -0.51 -13.49
C LEU A 157 1.97 -0.93 -14.33
N LEU A 158 0.86 -0.18 -14.23
CA LEU A 158 -0.36 -0.46 -15.00
C LEU A 158 -0.14 -0.29 -16.50
N SER A 159 0.62 0.74 -16.91
CA SER A 159 0.98 0.95 -18.32
C SER A 159 1.80 -0.20 -18.88
N LYS A 160 2.80 -0.68 -18.12
CA LYS A 160 3.62 -1.83 -18.49
C LYS A 160 2.77 -3.10 -18.63
N PHE A 161 1.85 -3.33 -17.70
CA PHE A 161 0.93 -4.47 -17.77
C PHE A 161 0.03 -4.40 -19.01
N MET A 162 -0.59 -3.25 -19.29
CA MET A 162 -1.45 -3.07 -20.47
C MET A 162 -0.70 -3.25 -21.79
N GLN A 163 0.57 -2.82 -21.86
CA GLN A 163 1.41 -3.05 -23.04
C GLN A 163 1.74 -4.53 -23.25
N ALA A 164 1.98 -5.27 -22.16
CA ALA A 164 2.27 -6.69 -22.21
C ALA A 164 1.02 -7.56 -22.46
N HIS A 165 -0.16 -7.09 -22.06
CA HIS A 165 -1.42 -7.85 -22.10
C HIS A 165 -2.58 -7.04 -22.72
N PRO A 166 -2.52 -6.72 -24.04
CA PRO A 166 -3.52 -5.86 -24.70
C PRO A 166 -4.92 -6.48 -24.78
N GLU A 167 -5.04 -7.80 -24.70
CA GLU A 167 -6.31 -8.54 -24.78
C GLU A 167 -6.85 -8.99 -23.40
N HIS A 168 -6.26 -8.50 -22.30
CA HIS A 168 -6.68 -8.90 -20.95
C HIS A 168 -8.13 -8.49 -20.65
N GLU A 169 -8.92 -9.35 -20.02
CA GLU A 169 -10.36 -9.10 -19.74
C GLU A 169 -10.60 -7.79 -18.95
N MET A 170 -9.72 -7.48 -17.99
CA MET A 170 -9.78 -6.27 -17.16
C MET A 170 -9.09 -5.04 -17.78
N TYR A 171 -8.65 -5.08 -19.06
CA TYR A 171 -7.86 -4.01 -19.68
C TYR A 171 -8.52 -2.63 -19.53
N ARG A 172 -9.83 -2.54 -19.78
CA ARG A 172 -10.58 -1.28 -19.68
C ARG A 172 -10.55 -0.74 -18.25
N ASN A 173 -10.78 -1.59 -17.25
CA ASN A 173 -10.77 -1.18 -15.84
C ASN A 173 -9.39 -0.69 -15.41
N ILE A 174 -8.33 -1.42 -15.78
CA ILE A 174 -6.94 -1.04 -15.50
C ILE A 174 -6.61 0.31 -16.13
N ARG A 175 -7.05 0.54 -17.38
CA ARG A 175 -6.89 1.83 -18.06
C ARG A 175 -7.59 2.97 -17.30
N MET A 176 -8.81 2.75 -16.80
CA MET A 176 -9.53 3.76 -16.02
C MET A 176 -8.81 4.08 -14.70
N ILE A 177 -8.29 3.07 -14.01
CA ILE A 177 -7.47 3.26 -12.79
C ILE A 177 -6.24 4.11 -13.10
N ALA A 178 -5.50 3.80 -14.18
CA ALA A 178 -4.34 4.58 -14.59
C ALA A 178 -4.71 6.05 -14.89
N GLN A 179 -5.82 6.29 -15.60
CA GLN A 179 -6.30 7.64 -15.89
C GLN A 179 -6.74 8.41 -14.63
N ASN A 180 -7.36 7.73 -13.66
CA ASN A 180 -7.71 8.33 -12.37
C ASN A 180 -6.43 8.72 -11.59
N ALA A 181 -5.45 7.82 -11.52
CA ALA A 181 -4.16 8.11 -10.89
C ALA A 181 -3.43 9.30 -11.57
N GLU A 182 -3.47 9.41 -12.90
CA GLU A 182 -2.93 10.56 -13.64
C GLU A 182 -3.70 11.86 -13.37
N LEU A 183 -5.03 11.80 -13.23
CA LEU A 183 -5.83 12.96 -12.86
C LEU A 183 -5.46 13.45 -11.45
N GLN A 184 -5.33 12.54 -10.50
CA GLN A 184 -4.89 12.83 -9.14
C GLN A 184 -3.48 13.41 -9.10
N LEU A 185 -2.55 12.90 -9.90
CA LEU A 185 -1.21 13.49 -10.06
C LEU A 185 -1.28 14.95 -10.52
N ARG A 186 -2.11 15.24 -11.53
CA ARG A 186 -2.29 16.62 -12.00
C ARG A 186 -2.89 17.53 -10.93
N GLN A 187 -3.81 17.01 -10.11
CA GLN A 187 -4.37 17.75 -8.98
C GLN A 187 -3.30 18.07 -7.92
N ILE A 188 -2.47 17.09 -7.56
CA ILE A 188 -1.34 17.29 -6.63
C ILE A 188 -0.38 18.36 -7.18
N ASP A 189 -0.09 18.31 -8.48
CA ASP A 189 0.80 19.28 -9.16
C ASP A 189 0.21 20.68 -9.17
N ALA A 190 -1.09 20.83 -9.41
CA ALA A 190 -1.77 22.12 -9.37
C ALA A 190 -1.77 22.72 -7.96
N MET A 191 -2.00 21.90 -6.93
CA MET A 191 -1.99 22.34 -5.52
C MET A 191 -0.60 22.81 -5.06
N HIS A 192 0.48 22.15 -5.52
CA HIS A 192 1.85 22.55 -5.17
C HIS A 192 2.44 23.63 -6.09
N GLY A 193 2.08 23.65 -7.38
CA GLY A 193 2.52 24.68 -8.33
C GLY A 193 1.93 26.06 -8.03
N GLY A 194 0.69 26.12 -7.53
CA GLY A 194 0.04 27.37 -7.11
C GLY A 194 0.60 27.98 -5.81
N ALA A 195 1.26 27.19 -4.97
CA ALA A 195 1.86 27.67 -3.73
C ALA A 195 3.17 28.46 -3.98
N SER A 196 3.89 28.15 -5.05
CA SER A 196 5.14 28.85 -5.41
C SER A 196 4.89 30.27 -5.95
N LEU A 197 3.76 30.50 -6.63
CA LEU A 197 3.42 31.79 -7.23
C LEU A 197 2.85 32.82 -6.22
N LYS A 198 2.43 32.38 -5.02
CA LYS A 198 1.94 33.30 -3.98
C LYS A 198 3.03 33.88 -3.08
N GLN A 199 4.25 33.33 -3.12
CA GLN A 199 5.37 33.86 -2.32
C GLN A 199 6.16 34.98 -3.01
N GLU A 200 6.06 35.12 -4.33
CA GLU A 200 6.70 36.24 -5.06
C GLU A 200 5.84 37.52 -5.09
N ALA A 201 4.55 37.45 -4.79
CA ALA A 201 3.64 38.61 -4.87
C ALA A 201 3.46 39.39 -3.55
N THR A 202 4.27 39.13 -2.52
CA THR A 202 4.19 39.83 -1.21
C THR A 202 5.47 40.59 -0.87
N HIS A 203 6.27 40.91 -1.89
CA HIS A 203 7.46 41.76 -1.78
C HIS A 203 7.48 42.77 -2.94
N ASP A 204 6.46 43.63 -2.96
CA ASP A 204 6.49 44.94 -3.61
C ASP A 204 5.68 45.93 -2.76
#